data_AF-A0A816CUH9-F1
#
_entry.id   AF-A0A816CUH9-F1
#
_cell.length_a   1.000
_cell.length_b   1.000
_cell.length_c   1.000
_cell.angle_alpha   90.00
_cell.angle_beta   90.00
_cell.angle_gamma   90.00
#
_symmetry.space_group_name_H-M   'P 1'
#
loop_
_entity.id
_entity.type
_entity.pdbx_description
1 polymer ?
#
loop_
_entity_poly.entity_id
_entity_poly.type
_entity_poly.pdbx_seq_one_letter_code
_entity_poly.pdbx_strand_id
1 'polypeptide(L)'
;MKELLLLWIYLDLFPLLNAVHFLGGTITWKPVNASATGSPIAVAITQTYSWTYSYMSCSNSLIGSSGYIPSYAGVSSETLDCISNCGSSSAGYSNISVLPRCTDFSTSVDTSVAQRTDIVNLSANDDFWVAFQDSSWRPLQTASSADWSIAAHINLKKRSDTGLYNNAPVATMMSPINIPQNTQTVIQIPVGDADGDDLRCRWSTKSGGVDECGDVCPPGSLPSGTVIYPNCTMIITGTILDSWYAVTVMVEDFTSTSSSTPLSSVPVQFLVHVVAPPTCPTPPEIIGIPEEQSCIAIGVGQTFLSQIFAVNYCPSPVVIQDIATLSFTNMIKGNLVNVNSSLYYKNLTWTPTSAQLGYQVMCAMAFDSKNSQSAQYCFKLFVTDNPICACPGEPCLTTTSTTSTSETTTTSILSTSTSTSATSTIFTSTTSATTTTTTTYMVLLPTTSVTMTTETTSTTRTTAITSTISSIFMTNTTSTTKSKENPKEKDWPWIESIFTILTSAGIIVLCFFCFHYCCSLGNRLYGFEIENENIEMFHIAQCNKSNCSFTNIHINTSDYW
;
A
#
# COMPACT_ATOMS: atom_id res chain seq x y z
N MET A 1 29.83 42.46 -9.30
CA MET A 1 29.24 42.59 -7.94
C MET A 1 27.70 42.66 -8.00
N LYS A 2 27.08 43.68 -8.64
CA LYS A 2 25.61 43.71 -8.84
C LYS A 2 25.04 42.46 -9.52
N GLU A 3 25.66 42.00 -10.62
CA GLU A 3 25.29 40.76 -11.33
C GLU A 3 25.23 39.53 -10.40
N LEU A 4 26.26 39.34 -9.56
CA LEU A 4 26.31 38.24 -8.59
C LEU A 4 25.25 38.37 -7.49
N LEU A 5 24.94 39.59 -7.05
CA LEU A 5 23.91 39.83 -6.06
C LEU A 5 22.51 39.53 -6.63
N LEU A 6 22.27 39.91 -7.89
CA LEU A 6 21.04 39.57 -8.62
C LEU A 6 20.90 38.07 -8.82
N LEU A 7 21.98 37.35 -9.18
CA LEU A 7 21.95 35.90 -9.33
C LEU A 7 21.65 35.18 -8.00
N TRP A 8 22.21 35.65 -6.88
CA TRP A 8 21.91 35.13 -5.54
C TRP A 8 20.43 35.36 -5.18
N ILE A 9 19.94 36.58 -5.35
CA ILE A 9 18.52 36.92 -5.12
C ILE A 9 17.59 36.11 -6.03
N TYR A 10 18.00 35.80 -7.26
CA TYR A 10 17.23 34.94 -8.18
C TYR A 10 17.18 33.48 -7.69
N LEU A 11 18.29 32.95 -7.17
CA LEU A 11 18.36 31.60 -6.57
C LEU A 11 17.54 31.50 -5.28
N ASP A 12 17.53 32.55 -4.44
CA ASP A 12 16.72 32.61 -3.21
C ASP A 12 15.21 32.85 -3.47
N LEU A 13 14.83 33.38 -4.65
CA LEU A 13 13.44 33.69 -5.00
C LEU A 13 12.72 32.61 -5.80
N PHE A 14 13.43 31.61 -6.33
CA PHE A 14 12.78 30.37 -6.76
C PHE A 14 12.54 29.52 -5.51
N PRO A 15 11.28 29.32 -5.07
CA PRO A 15 11.02 28.18 -4.19
C PRO A 15 11.46 26.93 -4.95
N LEU A 16 12.39 26.16 -4.38
CA LEU A 16 12.60 24.79 -4.80
C LEU A 16 11.22 24.13 -4.72
N LEU A 17 10.67 23.75 -5.88
CA LEU A 17 9.43 23.00 -5.98
C LEU A 17 9.71 21.57 -5.54
N ASN A 18 9.96 21.39 -4.25
CA ASN A 18 10.07 20.08 -3.62
C ASN A 18 8.79 19.31 -3.96
N ALA A 19 8.94 18.19 -4.66
CA ALA A 19 7.80 17.38 -5.04
C ALA A 19 7.21 16.75 -3.77
N VAL A 20 6.07 17.26 -3.31
CA VAL A 20 5.37 16.82 -2.10
C VAL A 20 4.43 15.65 -2.45
N HIS A 21 5.01 14.46 -2.62
CA HIS A 21 4.32 13.35 -3.29
C HIS A 21 4.61 11.96 -2.73
N PHE A 22 5.47 11.83 -1.71
CA PHE A 22 5.72 10.53 -1.08
C PHE A 22 4.58 10.12 -0.14
N LEU A 23 4.21 8.84 -0.21
CA LEU A 23 3.12 8.23 0.57
C LEU A 23 3.60 7.11 1.52
N GLY A 24 4.89 6.78 1.55
CA GLY A 24 5.46 5.76 2.44
C GLY A 24 5.99 4.52 1.72
N GLY A 25 6.36 3.49 2.47
CA GLY A 25 6.97 2.28 1.95
C GLY A 25 7.49 1.32 3.02
N THR A 26 8.19 0.29 2.57
CA THR A 26 8.83 -0.75 3.39
C THR A 26 10.07 -1.30 2.70
N ILE A 27 11.07 -1.71 3.49
CA ILE A 27 12.28 -2.37 3.01
C ILE A 27 12.52 -3.61 3.86
N THR A 28 12.40 -4.79 3.25
CA THR A 28 12.67 -6.08 3.90
C THR A 28 13.77 -6.83 3.16
N TRP A 29 14.38 -7.81 3.82
CA TRP A 29 15.48 -8.59 3.24
C TRP A 29 15.44 -10.04 3.68
N LYS A 30 15.99 -10.94 2.87
CA LYS A 30 16.17 -12.34 3.25
C LYS A 30 17.39 -12.97 2.59
N PRO A 31 18.09 -13.93 3.24
CA PRO A 31 19.09 -14.75 2.57
C PRO A 31 18.41 -15.55 1.44
N VAL A 32 19.07 -15.63 0.28
CA VAL A 32 18.61 -16.51 -0.82
C VAL A 32 18.69 -17.98 -0.40
N ASN A 33 19.57 -18.32 0.54
CA ASN A 33 19.65 -19.62 1.22
C ASN A 33 20.06 -19.43 2.68
N ALA A 34 19.10 -19.58 3.61
CA ALA A 34 19.32 -19.45 5.05
C ALA A 34 20.34 -20.47 5.62
N SER A 35 20.50 -21.62 4.96
CA SER A 35 21.41 -22.70 5.36
C SER A 35 22.83 -22.58 4.78
N ALA A 36 23.16 -21.45 4.15
CA ALA A 36 24.48 -21.24 3.57
C ALA A 36 25.62 -21.33 4.62
N THR A 37 26.77 -21.85 4.19
CA THR A 37 27.95 -22.13 5.03
C THR A 37 29.21 -21.39 4.60
N GLY A 38 29.23 -20.80 3.41
CA GLY A 38 30.35 -20.00 2.90
C GLY A 38 30.21 -18.51 3.16
N SER A 39 31.09 -17.72 2.54
CA SER A 39 30.99 -16.27 2.41
C SER A 39 31.54 -15.90 1.01
N PRO A 40 30.90 -14.98 0.25
CA PRO A 40 29.74 -14.17 0.63
C PRO A 40 28.41 -14.94 0.66
N ILE A 41 27.40 -14.31 1.26
CA ILE A 41 26.00 -14.73 1.33
C ILE A 41 25.19 -13.87 0.35
N ALA A 42 24.45 -14.52 -0.54
CA ALA A 42 23.48 -13.84 -1.39
C ALA A 42 22.24 -13.46 -0.57
N VAL A 43 21.91 -12.18 -0.55
CA VAL A 43 20.76 -11.60 0.18
C VAL A 43 19.89 -10.84 -0.81
N ALA A 44 18.59 -11.17 -0.84
CA ALA A 44 17.61 -10.42 -1.60
C ALA A 44 17.08 -9.28 -0.72
N ILE A 45 17.26 -8.04 -1.15
CA ILE A 45 16.69 -6.84 -0.52
C ILE A 45 15.51 -6.39 -1.37
N THR A 46 14.32 -6.30 -0.77
CA THR A 46 13.07 -5.88 -1.42
C THR A 46 12.65 -4.52 -0.89
N GLN A 47 12.57 -3.56 -1.80
CA GLN A 47 12.14 -2.18 -1.57
C GLN A 47 10.73 -2.01 -2.16
N THR A 48 9.78 -1.49 -1.40
CA THR A 48 8.43 -1.15 -1.87
C THR A 48 8.07 0.25 -1.44
N TYR A 49 7.69 1.11 -2.38
CA TYR A 49 7.46 2.53 -2.16
C TYR A 49 6.12 2.96 -2.81
N SER A 50 5.46 3.94 -2.20
CA SER A 50 4.18 4.48 -2.63
C SER A 50 4.28 6.00 -2.85
N TRP A 51 3.66 6.48 -3.92
CA TRP A 51 3.63 7.90 -4.30
C TRP A 51 2.26 8.33 -4.78
N THR A 52 1.99 9.63 -4.74
CA THR A 52 0.76 10.22 -5.25
C THR A 52 0.61 9.95 -6.76
N TYR A 53 -0.47 9.27 -7.16
CA TYR A 53 -0.68 8.82 -8.55
C TYR A 53 -0.69 9.98 -9.55
N SER A 54 -1.30 11.11 -9.18
CA SER A 54 -1.40 12.33 -9.99
C SER A 54 -0.04 12.96 -10.35
N TYR A 55 1.03 12.59 -9.62
CA TYR A 55 2.41 12.98 -9.91
C TYR A 55 3.22 11.84 -10.55
N MET A 56 3.07 10.61 -10.04
CA MET A 56 3.78 9.42 -10.52
C MET A 56 2.77 8.34 -10.93
N SER A 57 2.27 8.41 -12.17
CA SER A 57 1.17 7.55 -12.63
C SER A 57 1.64 6.19 -13.14
N CYS A 58 1.53 5.15 -12.29
CA CYS A 58 1.64 3.77 -12.75
C CYS A 58 0.44 3.38 -13.65
N SER A 59 0.59 2.35 -14.47
CA SER A 59 -0.49 1.87 -15.33
C SER A 59 -0.41 0.36 -15.57
N ASN A 60 -1.52 -0.26 -15.99
CA ASN A 60 -1.53 -1.68 -16.37
C ASN A 60 -0.54 -2.02 -17.50
N SER A 61 -0.23 -1.06 -18.39
CA SER A 61 0.80 -1.22 -19.42
C SER A 61 2.20 -1.28 -18.81
N LEU A 62 2.51 -0.40 -17.85
CA LEU A 62 3.79 -0.42 -17.11
C LEU A 62 3.92 -1.69 -16.26
N ILE A 63 2.88 -2.08 -15.52
CA ILE A 63 2.90 -3.32 -14.71
C ILE A 63 3.12 -4.55 -15.60
N GLY A 64 2.44 -4.64 -16.75
CA GLY A 64 2.55 -5.76 -17.69
C GLY A 64 3.85 -5.82 -18.50
N SER A 65 4.60 -4.72 -18.56
CA SER A 65 5.92 -4.64 -19.21
C SER A 65 7.09 -4.60 -18.21
N SER A 66 6.82 -4.77 -16.91
CA SER A 66 7.81 -4.58 -15.84
C SER A 66 8.49 -3.20 -15.88
N GLY A 67 7.74 -2.17 -16.30
CA GLY A 67 8.19 -0.79 -16.45
C GLY A 67 8.49 -0.11 -15.12
N TYR A 68 9.51 0.74 -15.13
CA TYR A 68 9.83 1.61 -13.98
C TYR A 68 8.70 2.61 -13.70
N ILE A 69 8.61 3.07 -12.45
CA ILE A 69 7.73 4.18 -12.11
C ILE A 69 8.14 5.44 -12.91
N PRO A 70 7.21 6.15 -13.58
CA PRO A 70 7.56 7.24 -14.48
C PRO A 70 7.81 8.56 -13.75
N SER A 71 8.40 9.51 -14.48
CA SER A 71 8.36 10.95 -14.18
C SER A 71 9.05 11.46 -12.92
N TYR A 72 10.15 10.83 -12.48
CA TYR A 72 11.08 11.51 -11.55
C TYR A 72 12.54 11.24 -11.89
N ALA A 73 13.28 12.30 -12.22
CA ALA A 73 14.68 12.22 -12.61
C ALA A 73 15.62 11.99 -11.40
N GLY A 74 15.22 12.39 -10.19
CA GLY A 74 16.00 12.20 -8.95
C GLY A 74 16.20 10.73 -8.58
N VAL A 75 15.09 10.00 -8.37
CA VAL A 75 15.04 8.55 -8.03
C VAL A 75 15.84 7.68 -9.01
N SER A 76 16.05 8.14 -10.25
CA SER A 76 16.90 7.43 -11.22
C SER A 76 18.39 7.41 -10.85
N SER A 77 18.84 8.37 -10.06
CA SER A 77 20.20 8.51 -9.51
C SER A 77 20.32 8.27 -8.01
N GLU A 78 19.20 8.28 -7.27
CA GLU A 78 19.19 7.97 -5.83
C GLU A 78 19.47 6.48 -5.56
N THR A 79 19.98 6.22 -4.37
CA THR A 79 20.36 4.89 -3.92
C THR A 79 19.90 4.60 -2.50
N LEU A 80 19.79 3.31 -2.19
CA LEU A 80 19.60 2.78 -0.86
C LEU A 80 20.97 2.79 -0.19
N ASP A 81 21.19 3.75 0.69
CA ASP A 81 22.51 4.07 1.21
C ASP A 81 22.77 3.33 2.53
N CYS A 82 24.00 2.89 2.76
CA CYS A 82 24.38 2.47 4.10
C CYS A 82 24.52 3.72 5.00
N ILE A 83 23.80 3.73 6.13
CA ILE A 83 23.76 4.88 7.06
C ILE A 83 24.43 4.60 8.41
N SER A 84 24.63 3.33 8.81
CA SER A 84 25.32 2.99 10.05
C SER A 84 26.03 1.63 9.95
N ASN A 85 27.15 1.49 10.66
CA ASN A 85 28.11 0.37 10.59
C ASN A 85 28.66 0.06 9.17
N CYS A 86 28.83 1.07 8.35
CA CYS A 86 29.29 0.92 6.98
C CYS A 86 30.78 0.56 6.86
N GLY A 87 31.15 -0.11 5.77
CA GLY A 87 32.51 -0.54 5.49
C GLY A 87 32.74 -2.00 5.87
N SER A 88 33.49 -2.25 6.95
CA SER A 88 33.87 -3.61 7.35
C SER A 88 32.73 -4.47 7.92
N SER A 89 31.62 -3.85 8.33
CA SER A 89 30.41 -4.52 8.82
C SER A 89 29.25 -4.50 7.80
N SER A 90 29.54 -4.04 6.58
CA SER A 90 28.68 -4.08 5.40
C SER A 90 29.50 -4.58 4.18
N ALA A 91 30.39 -5.55 4.41
CA ALA A 91 31.48 -5.89 3.51
C ALA A 91 30.97 -6.66 2.27
N GLY A 92 30.78 -5.91 1.17
CA GLY A 92 30.15 -6.39 -0.07
C GLY A 92 28.89 -5.60 -0.45
N TYR A 93 28.37 -4.79 0.48
CA TYR A 93 27.33 -3.82 0.16
C TYR A 93 27.92 -2.68 -0.69
N SER A 94 27.23 -2.36 -1.77
CA SER A 94 27.37 -1.12 -2.54
C SER A 94 25.97 -0.56 -2.68
N ASN A 95 25.80 0.76 -2.55
CA ASN A 95 24.48 1.38 -2.55
C ASN A 95 23.71 1.00 -3.83
N ILE A 96 22.52 0.42 -3.69
CA ILE A 96 21.71 -0.09 -4.80
C ILE A 96 20.67 0.95 -5.22
N SER A 97 20.28 0.98 -6.49
CA SER A 97 19.28 1.94 -6.98
C SER A 97 17.92 1.77 -6.30
N VAL A 98 17.29 2.86 -5.90
CA VAL A 98 15.92 2.85 -5.34
C VAL A 98 14.85 2.74 -6.41
N LEU A 99 15.14 3.10 -7.67
CA LEU A 99 14.20 3.18 -8.79
C LEU A 99 13.39 1.88 -8.98
N PRO A 100 12.10 1.85 -8.62
CA PRO A 100 11.31 0.63 -8.61
C PRO A 100 10.44 0.46 -9.86
N ARG A 101 9.83 -0.72 -10.01
CA ARG A 101 8.90 -1.06 -11.09
C ARG A 101 7.47 -1.00 -10.61
N CYS A 102 6.58 -0.44 -11.42
CA CYS A 102 5.15 -0.36 -11.09
C CYS A 102 4.58 -1.73 -10.73
N THR A 103 3.96 -1.84 -9.56
CA THR A 103 3.17 -3.01 -9.16
C THR A 103 1.69 -2.67 -9.15
N ASP A 104 1.29 -1.51 -8.61
CA ASP A 104 -0.11 -1.16 -8.40
C ASP A 104 -0.38 0.33 -8.64
N PHE A 105 -1.65 0.66 -8.82
CA PHE A 105 -2.16 2.02 -8.77
C PHE A 105 -3.65 2.04 -8.44
N SER A 106 -4.13 3.14 -7.92
CA SER A 106 -5.55 3.48 -7.82
C SER A 106 -5.74 4.97 -8.09
N THR A 107 -6.53 5.27 -9.12
CA THR A 107 -6.88 6.65 -9.49
C THR A 107 -7.85 7.30 -8.51
N SER A 108 -8.67 6.53 -7.80
CA SER A 108 -9.63 7.05 -6.82
C SER A 108 -8.98 7.35 -5.46
N VAL A 109 -7.97 6.56 -5.09
CA VAL A 109 -7.19 6.73 -3.84
C VAL A 109 -5.98 7.66 -4.06
N ASP A 110 -5.71 8.06 -5.31
CA ASP A 110 -4.56 8.85 -5.77
C ASP A 110 -3.20 8.26 -5.33
N THR A 111 -3.05 6.92 -5.47
CA THR A 111 -1.85 6.18 -5.04
C THR A 111 -1.27 5.33 -6.18
N SER A 112 0.06 5.30 -6.29
CA SER A 112 0.85 4.41 -7.13
C SER A 112 1.84 3.68 -6.26
N VAL A 113 1.96 2.36 -6.45
CA VAL A 113 2.91 1.51 -5.72
C VAL A 113 3.89 0.89 -6.71
N ALA A 114 5.16 0.87 -6.33
CA ALA A 114 6.21 0.24 -7.10
C ALA A 114 7.19 -0.50 -6.19
N GLN A 115 7.72 -1.61 -6.71
CA GLN A 115 8.58 -2.53 -5.99
C GLN A 115 9.86 -2.85 -6.78
N ARG A 116 10.92 -3.15 -6.05
CA ARG A 116 12.18 -3.65 -6.56
C ARG A 116 12.74 -4.72 -5.63
N THR A 117 13.39 -5.72 -6.20
CA THR A 117 14.26 -6.64 -5.46
C THR A 117 15.60 -6.73 -6.18
N ASP A 118 16.69 -6.53 -5.44
CA ASP A 118 18.06 -6.74 -5.92
C ASP A 118 18.75 -7.78 -5.03
N ILE A 119 19.64 -8.60 -5.61
CA ILE A 119 20.46 -9.56 -4.86
C ILE A 119 21.84 -8.94 -4.64
N VAL A 120 22.22 -8.75 -3.38
CA VAL A 120 23.55 -8.31 -2.96
C VAL A 120 24.33 -9.47 -2.36
N ASN A 121 25.65 -9.44 -2.47
CA ASN A 121 26.55 -10.47 -1.92
C ASN A 121 27.31 -9.88 -0.73
N LEU A 122 26.89 -10.24 0.47
CA LEU A 122 27.36 -9.68 1.74
C LEU A 122 28.29 -10.65 2.47
N SER A 123 29.13 -10.16 3.37
CA SER A 123 30.01 -11.02 4.15
C SER A 123 29.27 -11.67 5.31
N ALA A 124 29.67 -12.90 5.67
CA ALA A 124 29.12 -13.55 6.85
C ALA A 124 29.41 -12.71 8.10
N ASN A 125 28.39 -12.51 8.96
CA ASN A 125 28.40 -11.64 10.14
C ASN A 125 28.38 -10.12 9.88
N ASP A 126 28.11 -9.65 8.65
CA ASP A 126 27.75 -8.24 8.41
C ASP A 126 26.54 -7.84 9.27
N ASP A 127 26.54 -6.60 9.77
CA ASP A 127 25.56 -6.06 10.74
C ASP A 127 25.51 -4.54 10.61
N PHE A 128 24.57 -4.05 9.80
CA PHE A 128 24.53 -2.66 9.34
C PHE A 128 23.12 -2.16 9.00
N TRP A 129 22.99 -0.85 8.89
CA TRP A 129 21.74 -0.18 8.53
C TRP A 129 21.82 0.42 7.15
N VAL A 130 20.76 0.23 6.37
CA VAL A 130 20.54 0.88 5.08
C VAL A 130 19.31 1.78 5.15
N ALA A 131 19.28 2.89 4.45
CA ALA A 131 18.10 3.74 4.36
C ALA A 131 17.93 4.41 3.01
N PHE A 132 16.68 4.60 2.59
CA PHE A 132 16.31 5.56 1.55
C PHE A 132 15.83 6.84 2.23
N GLN A 133 16.55 7.95 2.01
CA GLN A 133 16.32 9.24 2.65
C GLN A 133 16.25 10.32 1.57
N ASP A 134 15.10 11.01 1.46
CA ASP A 134 14.86 12.11 0.49
C ASP A 134 13.62 12.93 0.94
N SER A 135 13.19 13.90 0.12
CA SER A 135 12.13 14.86 0.43
C SER A 135 11.24 15.18 -0.79
N SER A 136 9.94 15.44 -0.65
CA SER A 136 9.15 15.55 0.58
C SER A 136 7.96 14.58 0.60
N TRP A 137 7.56 14.17 1.80
CA TRP A 137 6.20 13.70 2.04
C TRP A 137 5.20 14.64 1.38
N ARG A 138 4.04 14.11 0.95
CA ARG A 138 2.88 14.97 0.67
C ARG A 138 2.60 15.90 1.87
N PRO A 139 1.91 17.04 1.69
CA PRO A 139 1.70 17.97 2.79
C PRO A 139 0.97 17.28 3.96
N LEU A 140 1.57 17.37 5.16
CA LEU A 140 1.08 16.78 6.40
C LEU A 140 0.51 17.87 7.31
N GLN A 141 -0.28 17.45 8.30
CA GLN A 141 -0.83 18.34 9.33
C GLN A 141 0.24 18.96 10.23
N THR A 142 1.39 18.30 10.36
CA THR A 142 2.53 18.69 11.21
C THR A 142 3.60 19.44 10.43
N ALA A 143 3.70 19.28 9.11
CA ALA A 143 4.69 19.92 8.24
C ALA A 143 4.23 19.94 6.78
N SER A 144 4.45 21.05 6.08
CA SER A 144 4.06 21.22 4.66
C SER A 144 5.00 20.55 3.66
N SER A 145 6.23 20.27 4.10
CA SER A 145 7.33 19.64 3.37
C SER A 145 8.19 19.03 4.47
N ALA A 146 8.33 17.72 4.47
CA ALA A 146 9.00 16.95 5.52
C ALA A 146 9.83 15.84 4.88
N ASP A 147 11.02 15.62 5.40
CA ASP A 147 11.93 14.59 4.92
C ASP A 147 11.50 13.20 5.43
N TRP A 148 11.72 12.16 4.63
CA TRP A 148 11.55 10.77 5.04
C TRP A 148 12.90 10.09 5.25
N SER A 149 12.90 9.03 6.05
CA SER A 149 13.99 8.06 6.11
C SER A 149 13.37 6.68 6.30
N ILE A 150 13.48 5.80 5.31
CA ILE A 150 13.05 4.41 5.40
C ILE A 150 14.29 3.56 5.68
N ALA A 151 14.61 3.36 6.96
CA ALA A 151 15.79 2.62 7.40
C ALA A 151 15.47 1.16 7.77
N ALA A 152 16.28 0.21 7.30
CA ALA A 152 16.19 -1.20 7.63
C ALA A 152 17.53 -1.73 8.19
N HIS A 153 17.44 -2.66 9.14
CA HIS A 153 18.59 -3.30 9.79
C HIS A 153 18.85 -4.67 9.16
N ILE A 154 20.05 -4.85 8.61
CA ILE A 154 20.53 -6.09 7.98
C ILE A 154 21.57 -6.73 8.89
N ASN A 155 21.34 -7.99 9.29
CA ASN A 155 22.17 -8.70 10.25
C ASN A 155 22.36 -10.16 9.83
N LEU A 156 23.56 -10.48 9.34
CA LEU A 156 23.97 -11.79 8.86
C LEU A 156 24.79 -12.56 9.89
N LYS A 157 24.57 -12.31 11.19
CA LYS A 157 25.01 -13.24 12.24
C LYS A 157 24.08 -14.45 12.22
N LYS A 158 24.65 -15.65 12.27
CA LYS A 158 23.85 -16.88 12.40
C LYS A 158 23.11 -16.87 13.73
N ARG A 159 21.82 -17.22 13.68
CA ARG A 159 20.95 -17.27 14.85
C ARG A 159 21.46 -18.33 15.83
N SER A 160 21.40 -18.03 17.13
CA SER A 160 21.93 -18.91 18.19
C SER A 160 21.08 -20.14 18.47
N ASP A 161 19.81 -20.14 18.04
CA ASP A 161 18.82 -21.19 18.22
C ASP A 161 18.87 -22.24 17.11
N THR A 162 18.99 -21.82 15.84
CA THR A 162 18.92 -22.69 14.66
C THR A 162 20.27 -22.88 13.96
N GLY A 163 21.23 -21.96 14.13
CA GLY A 163 22.48 -21.93 13.36
C GLY A 163 22.32 -21.50 11.90
N LEU A 164 21.13 -21.04 11.51
CA LEU A 164 20.79 -20.53 10.18
C LEU A 164 20.93 -19.00 10.14
N TYR A 165 20.93 -18.43 8.94
CA TYR A 165 20.72 -16.99 8.77
C TYR A 165 19.24 -16.65 8.91
N ASN A 166 18.96 -15.47 9.45
CA ASN A 166 17.62 -14.97 9.68
C ASN A 166 16.92 -14.54 8.38
N ASN A 167 15.63 -14.83 8.24
CA ASN A 167 14.74 -14.19 7.27
C ASN A 167 14.04 -13.01 7.95
N ALA A 168 14.30 -11.76 7.54
CA ALA A 168 13.63 -10.62 8.17
C ALA A 168 12.10 -10.63 7.90
N PRO A 169 11.29 -10.05 8.79
CA PRO A 169 9.84 -10.09 8.66
C PRO A 169 9.36 -9.37 7.41
N VAL A 170 8.25 -9.86 6.86
CA VAL A 170 7.48 -9.15 5.84
C VAL A 170 6.39 -8.37 6.53
N ALA A 171 6.44 -7.05 6.42
CA ALA A 171 5.42 -6.16 6.94
C ALA A 171 5.07 -5.09 5.90
N THR A 172 3.79 -4.85 5.67
CA THR A 172 3.33 -3.94 4.63
C THR A 172 1.94 -3.37 4.89
N MET A 173 1.73 -2.12 4.52
CA MET A 173 0.49 -1.38 4.71
C MET A 173 0.18 -0.59 3.44
N MET A 174 -1.09 -0.57 3.04
CA MET A 174 -1.56 0.33 1.99
C MET A 174 -1.54 1.78 2.46
N SER A 175 -1.32 2.72 1.54
CA SER A 175 -1.26 4.14 1.86
C SER A 175 -2.12 4.95 0.88
N PRO A 176 -3.04 5.81 1.38
CA PRO A 176 -3.40 6.04 2.78
C PRO A 176 -4.33 4.97 3.41
N ILE A 177 -4.45 5.08 4.73
CA ILE A 177 -5.49 4.50 5.57
C ILE A 177 -6.43 5.64 6.02
N ASN A 178 -7.67 5.64 5.55
CA ASN A 178 -8.69 6.62 5.92
C ASN A 178 -9.26 6.31 7.32
N ILE A 179 -9.26 7.30 8.21
CA ILE A 179 -9.88 7.20 9.54
C ILE A 179 -11.00 8.24 9.72
N PRO A 180 -12.15 7.90 10.33
CA PRO A 180 -13.20 8.89 10.57
C PRO A 180 -12.80 9.95 11.61
N GLN A 181 -13.10 11.21 11.35
CA GLN A 181 -12.85 12.31 12.28
C GLN A 181 -13.48 12.05 13.67
N ASN A 182 -12.73 12.37 14.72
CA ASN A 182 -13.12 12.22 16.14
C ASN A 182 -13.49 10.78 16.55
N THR A 183 -13.12 9.78 15.76
CA THR A 183 -13.38 8.36 16.02
C THR A 183 -12.07 7.64 16.30
N GLN A 184 -12.00 6.93 17.43
CA GLN A 184 -10.86 6.08 17.73
C GLN A 184 -10.84 4.89 16.77
N THR A 185 -9.78 4.80 15.97
CA THR A 185 -9.62 3.76 14.95
C THR A 185 -8.47 2.84 15.33
N VAL A 186 -8.72 1.55 15.27
CA VAL A 186 -7.73 0.49 15.49
C VAL A 186 -7.20 0.05 14.12
N ILE A 187 -5.89 0.13 13.93
CA ILE A 187 -5.20 -0.26 12.69
C ILE A 187 -4.25 -1.40 13.06
N GLN A 188 -4.52 -2.59 12.57
CA GLN A 188 -3.61 -3.72 12.69
C GLN A 188 -2.63 -3.68 11.52
N ILE A 189 -1.32 -3.67 11.81
CA ILE A 189 -0.29 -3.78 10.78
C ILE A 189 -0.12 -5.26 10.44
N PRO A 190 -0.33 -5.68 9.17
CA PRO A 190 -0.06 -7.04 8.75
C PRO A 190 1.44 -7.31 8.77
N VAL A 191 1.83 -8.26 9.61
CA VAL A 191 3.20 -8.73 9.77
C VAL A 191 3.22 -10.25 9.62
N GLY A 192 4.32 -10.77 9.10
CA GLY A 192 4.52 -12.21 9.00
C GLY A 192 6.00 -12.54 8.89
N ASP A 193 6.38 -13.63 9.51
CA ASP A 193 7.74 -14.14 9.49
C ASP A 193 7.81 -15.54 8.84
N ALA A 194 8.99 -15.90 8.35
CA ALA A 194 9.28 -17.18 7.72
C ALA A 194 9.95 -18.19 8.67
N ASP A 195 10.63 -17.73 9.73
CA ASP A 195 11.37 -18.58 10.68
C ASP A 195 10.52 -18.99 11.91
N GLY A 196 9.41 -18.30 12.16
CA GLY A 196 8.48 -18.53 13.28
C GLY A 196 8.69 -17.63 14.49
N ASP A 197 9.31 -16.46 14.30
CA ASP A 197 9.75 -15.56 15.36
C ASP A 197 8.63 -14.79 16.08
N ASP A 198 8.97 -14.32 17.28
CA ASP A 198 8.15 -13.39 18.05
C ASP A 198 8.28 -11.99 17.45
N LEU A 199 7.24 -11.52 16.76
CA LEU A 199 7.21 -10.22 16.09
C LEU A 199 6.71 -9.11 16.99
N ARG A 200 7.44 -7.99 17.02
CA ARG A 200 7.08 -6.81 17.79
C ARG A 200 7.16 -5.53 16.97
N CYS A 201 6.19 -4.64 17.18
CA CYS A 201 6.20 -3.30 16.61
C CYS A 201 6.57 -2.25 17.66
N ARG A 202 7.33 -1.24 17.21
CA ARG A 202 7.60 0.01 17.94
C ARG A 202 7.55 1.21 17.00
N TRP A 203 7.49 2.41 17.55
CA TRP A 203 7.72 3.61 16.75
C TRP A 203 9.16 3.64 16.21
N SER A 204 9.30 4.16 14.99
CA SER A 204 10.60 4.58 14.45
C SER A 204 11.18 5.74 15.27
N THR A 205 12.50 5.80 15.35
CA THR A 205 13.26 6.73 16.16
C THR A 205 14.43 7.34 15.38
N LYS A 206 14.97 8.45 15.90
CA LYS A 206 16.21 9.06 15.41
C LYS A 206 17.22 9.01 16.55
N SER A 207 17.90 7.87 16.70
CA SER A 207 18.72 7.53 17.87
C SER A 207 19.89 6.62 17.52
N GLY A 208 20.95 6.62 18.35
CA GLY A 208 22.11 5.74 18.13
C GLY A 208 22.92 5.99 16.84
N GLY A 209 22.70 7.10 16.15
CA GLY A 209 23.27 7.37 14.82
C GLY A 209 22.45 6.81 13.65
N VAL A 210 21.30 6.18 13.92
CA VAL A 210 20.33 5.73 12.91
C VAL A 210 19.15 6.71 12.89
N ASP A 211 18.69 7.03 11.69
CA ASP A 211 17.47 7.81 11.47
C ASP A 211 16.43 6.92 10.78
N GLU A 212 15.39 6.51 11.52
CA GLU A 212 14.36 5.58 11.04
C GLU A 212 13.10 6.30 10.52
N CYS A 213 13.07 7.64 10.51
CA CYS A 213 11.84 8.41 10.28
C CYS A 213 11.98 9.84 9.71
N GLY A 214 13.19 10.38 9.53
CA GLY A 214 13.40 11.71 8.96
C GLY A 214 12.86 12.81 9.89
N ASP A 215 11.93 13.61 9.39
CA ASP A 215 11.24 14.66 10.17
C ASP A 215 9.95 14.16 10.84
N VAL A 216 9.46 12.97 10.49
CA VAL A 216 8.13 12.49 10.88
C VAL A 216 8.15 11.45 12.00
N CYS A 217 9.14 11.52 12.89
CA CYS A 217 9.31 10.60 14.02
C CYS A 217 8.16 10.66 15.05
N PRO A 218 7.43 9.55 15.30
CA PRO A 218 6.38 9.49 16.31
C PRO A 218 6.93 9.54 17.75
N PRO A 219 6.10 9.90 18.74
CA PRO A 219 4.69 10.28 18.62
C PRO A 219 4.49 11.74 18.13
N GLY A 220 5.56 12.53 17.97
CA GLY A 220 5.46 13.97 17.67
C GLY A 220 4.84 14.31 16.31
N SER A 221 4.95 13.40 15.35
CA SER A 221 4.34 13.52 14.01
C SER A 221 2.84 13.14 13.95
N LEU A 222 2.29 12.58 15.03
CA LEU A 222 0.95 11.97 15.07
C LEU A 222 0.00 12.73 16.02
N PRO A 223 -1.33 12.50 15.94
CA PRO A 223 -2.27 13.05 16.91
C PRO A 223 -1.92 12.66 18.35
N SER A 224 -2.11 13.59 19.29
CA SER A 224 -1.90 13.33 20.72
C SER A 224 -2.74 12.14 21.21
N GLY A 225 -2.12 11.23 21.96
CA GLY A 225 -2.75 10.00 22.44
C GLY A 225 -2.70 8.82 21.45
N THR A 226 -2.07 8.97 20.29
CA THR A 226 -1.79 7.84 19.38
C THR A 226 -0.79 6.88 20.03
N VAL A 227 -1.09 5.58 19.99
CA VAL A 227 -0.27 4.52 20.59
C VAL A 227 -0.05 3.37 19.62
N ILE A 228 1.09 2.69 19.75
CA ILE A 228 1.35 1.39 19.13
C ILE A 228 1.68 0.37 20.22
N TYR A 229 1.12 -0.82 20.07
CA TYR A 229 1.38 -1.96 20.94
C TYR A 229 2.37 -2.93 20.28
N PRO A 230 3.14 -3.71 21.07
CA PRO A 230 4.08 -4.68 20.53
C PRO A 230 3.46 -5.67 19.53
N ASN A 231 2.21 -6.09 19.70
CA ASN A 231 1.49 -6.97 18.76
C ASN A 231 1.09 -6.30 17.43
N CYS A 232 1.72 -5.19 17.06
CA CYS A 232 1.50 -4.46 15.81
C CYS A 232 0.08 -3.88 15.64
N THR A 233 -0.65 -3.72 16.75
CA THR A 233 -1.88 -2.93 16.81
C THR A 233 -1.55 -1.46 17.09
N MET A 234 -1.99 -0.55 16.24
CA MET A 234 -1.96 0.89 16.46
C MET A 234 -3.38 1.40 16.78
N ILE A 235 -3.47 2.38 17.68
CA ILE A 235 -4.72 3.10 17.97
C ILE A 235 -4.48 4.60 17.76
N ILE A 236 -5.29 5.22 16.90
CA ILE A 236 -5.18 6.63 16.51
C ILE A 236 -6.56 7.32 16.57
N THR A 237 -6.58 8.65 16.72
CA THR A 237 -7.80 9.45 16.62
C THR A 237 -7.48 10.78 15.93
N GLY A 238 -7.95 10.93 14.70
CA GLY A 238 -7.79 12.17 13.92
C GLY A 238 -8.87 13.19 14.29
N THR A 239 -8.49 14.37 14.77
CA THR A 239 -9.45 15.40 15.21
C THR A 239 -9.67 16.52 14.19
N ILE A 240 -8.76 16.68 13.23
CA ILE A 240 -8.82 17.72 12.18
C ILE A 240 -9.27 17.06 10.88
N LEU A 241 -10.39 17.51 10.31
CA LEU A 241 -10.90 16.99 9.04
C LEU A 241 -9.94 17.30 7.88
N ASP A 242 -9.82 16.37 6.93
CA ASP A 242 -8.94 16.43 5.74
C ASP A 242 -7.44 16.56 6.05
N SER A 243 -7.05 16.24 7.29
CA SER A 243 -5.66 16.25 7.73
C SER A 243 -4.95 14.93 7.41
N TRP A 244 -3.63 15.03 7.18
CA TRP A 244 -2.76 13.91 6.80
C TRP A 244 -1.64 13.74 7.82
N TYR A 245 -1.38 12.51 8.23
CA TYR A 245 -0.33 12.15 9.19
C TYR A 245 0.53 11.01 8.64
N ALA A 246 1.85 11.15 8.70
CA ALA A 246 2.78 10.07 8.36
C ALA A 246 3.01 9.19 9.60
N VAL A 247 2.72 7.90 9.46
CA VAL A 247 2.96 6.86 10.46
C VAL A 247 4.25 6.15 10.08
N THR A 248 5.21 6.07 11.00
CA THR A 248 6.46 5.32 10.79
C THR A 248 6.71 4.34 11.94
N VAL A 249 6.75 3.06 11.60
CA VAL A 249 6.84 1.94 12.54
C VAL A 249 8.03 1.06 12.17
N MET A 250 8.70 0.51 13.17
CA MET A 250 9.66 -0.58 12.98
C MET A 250 9.01 -1.90 13.41
N VAL A 251 9.09 -2.90 12.55
CA VAL A 251 8.73 -4.29 12.84
C VAL A 251 10.02 -5.06 13.07
N GLU A 252 10.12 -5.66 14.25
CA GLU A 252 11.31 -6.34 14.75
C GLU A 252 10.97 -7.80 15.07
N ASP A 253 11.88 -8.71 14.75
CA ASP A 253 11.80 -10.14 14.99
C ASP A 253 12.72 -10.58 16.13
N PHE A 254 12.26 -11.54 16.91
CA PHE A 254 12.95 -12.02 18.11
C PHE A 254 12.86 -13.54 18.18
N THR A 255 14.00 -14.21 18.46
CA THR A 255 14.07 -15.68 18.66
C THR A 255 13.11 -16.23 19.72
N SER A 256 12.63 -15.37 20.62
CA SER A 256 11.55 -15.70 21.57
C SER A 256 10.97 -14.44 22.22
N THR A 257 9.82 -14.59 22.85
CA THR A 257 9.17 -13.62 23.76
C THR A 257 10.06 -13.10 24.90
N SER A 258 11.16 -13.78 25.20
CA SER A 258 12.15 -13.39 26.22
C SER A 258 13.38 -12.65 25.68
N SER A 259 13.61 -12.66 24.36
CA SER A 259 14.74 -11.92 23.78
C SER A 259 14.48 -10.42 23.84
N SER A 260 15.52 -9.66 24.19
CA SER A 260 15.53 -8.19 24.19
C SER A 260 16.30 -7.60 23.01
N THR A 261 16.98 -8.42 22.21
CA THR A 261 17.74 -7.99 21.03
C THR A 261 17.01 -8.49 19.79
N PRO A 262 16.62 -7.61 18.85
CA PRO A 262 16.00 -8.03 17.60
C PRO A 262 17.04 -8.72 16.70
N LEU A 263 16.58 -9.62 15.83
CA LEU A 263 17.43 -10.22 14.80
C LEU A 263 17.59 -9.25 13.63
N SER A 264 16.54 -8.52 13.29
CA SER A 264 16.47 -7.52 12.23
C SER A 264 15.42 -6.44 12.55
N SER A 265 15.31 -5.42 11.70
CA SER A 265 14.32 -4.35 11.85
C SER A 265 13.86 -3.87 10.47
N VAL A 266 12.56 -3.96 10.21
CA VAL A 266 11.92 -3.65 8.94
C VAL A 266 11.00 -2.44 9.10
N PRO A 267 11.22 -1.34 8.37
CA PRO A 267 10.39 -0.15 8.44
C PRO A 267 9.05 -0.37 7.72
N VAL A 268 7.98 0.13 8.30
CA VAL A 268 6.67 0.27 7.65
C VAL A 268 6.24 1.72 7.81
N GLN A 269 6.16 2.43 6.70
CA GLN A 269 5.73 3.83 6.66
C GLN A 269 4.51 3.98 5.74
N PHE A 270 3.48 4.68 6.21
CA PHE A 270 2.24 4.90 5.47
C PHE A 270 1.54 6.16 5.99
N LEU A 271 0.50 6.60 5.29
CA LEU A 271 -0.28 7.77 5.67
C LEU A 271 -1.61 7.40 6.31
N VAL A 272 -2.03 8.24 7.23
CA VAL A 272 -3.40 8.29 7.75
C VAL A 272 -4.06 9.56 7.25
N HIS A 273 -5.23 9.44 6.62
CA HIS A 273 -6.07 10.56 6.17
C HIS A 273 -7.32 10.65 7.03
N VAL A 274 -7.61 11.83 7.59
CA VAL A 274 -8.79 12.03 8.43
C VAL A 274 -9.99 12.43 7.56
N VAL A 275 -10.89 11.48 7.33
CA VAL A 275 -12.08 11.67 6.50
C VAL A 275 -13.30 12.05 7.33
N ALA A 276 -14.36 12.52 6.66
CA ALA A 276 -15.62 12.82 7.32
C ALA A 276 -16.20 11.55 7.98
N PRO A 277 -16.86 11.64 9.15
CA PRO A 277 -17.55 10.50 9.74
C PRO A 277 -18.50 9.83 8.73
N PRO A 278 -18.46 8.50 8.59
CA PRO A 278 -19.19 7.83 7.52
C PRO A 278 -20.70 7.97 7.74
N THR A 279 -21.43 8.27 6.67
CA THR A 279 -22.91 8.33 6.69
C THR A 279 -23.56 6.95 6.78
N CYS A 280 -22.74 5.90 6.71
CA CYS A 280 -23.11 4.49 6.68
C CYS A 280 -22.37 3.78 7.84
N PRO A 281 -23.06 3.02 8.70
CA PRO A 281 -22.46 2.47 9.91
C PRO A 281 -21.52 1.27 9.65
N THR A 282 -21.68 0.59 8.51
CA THR A 282 -20.90 -0.58 8.14
C THR A 282 -19.96 -0.21 7.00
N PRO A 283 -18.62 -0.28 7.17
CA PRO A 283 -17.69 -0.06 6.07
C PRO A 283 -17.80 -1.15 4.99
N PRO A 284 -17.24 -0.95 3.79
CA PRO A 284 -17.04 -2.02 2.82
C PRO A 284 -16.29 -3.23 3.41
N GLU A 285 -16.48 -4.41 2.84
CA GLU A 285 -15.74 -5.63 3.20
C GLU A 285 -15.12 -6.27 1.96
N ILE A 286 -13.89 -6.77 2.08
CA ILE A 286 -13.27 -7.62 1.06
C ILE A 286 -13.67 -9.06 1.33
N ILE A 287 -14.38 -9.69 0.39
CA ILE A 287 -14.49 -11.16 0.39
C ILE A 287 -13.19 -11.68 -0.23
N GLY A 288 -12.33 -12.16 0.66
CA GLY A 288 -11.03 -12.73 0.32
C GLY A 288 -11.10 -14.12 -0.33
N ILE A 289 -9.92 -14.65 -0.61
CA ILE A 289 -9.75 -16.08 -0.87
C ILE A 289 -9.86 -16.81 0.50
N PRO A 290 -10.62 -17.90 0.62
CA PRO A 290 -10.82 -18.57 1.91
C PRO A 290 -9.50 -18.97 2.58
N GLU A 291 -9.35 -18.67 3.88
CA GLU A 291 -8.11 -18.94 4.65
C GLU A 291 -7.79 -20.44 4.78
N GLU A 292 -8.78 -21.32 4.55
CA GLU A 292 -8.60 -22.77 4.42
C GLU A 292 -7.72 -23.15 3.20
N GLN A 293 -7.45 -22.20 2.30
CA GLN A 293 -6.40 -22.27 1.27
C GLN A 293 -5.17 -21.47 1.72
N SER A 294 -4.61 -21.85 2.88
CA SER A 294 -3.54 -21.13 3.61
C SER A 294 -2.31 -20.75 2.79
N CYS A 295 -2.11 -21.43 1.66
CA CYS A 295 -1.21 -21.04 0.59
C CYS A 295 -1.71 -21.62 -0.75
N ILE A 296 -1.60 -20.84 -1.83
CA ILE A 296 -1.83 -21.32 -3.20
C ILE A 296 -0.47 -21.46 -3.88
N ALA A 297 -0.08 -22.69 -4.19
CA ALA A 297 1.15 -22.96 -4.92
C ALA A 297 0.98 -22.76 -6.43
N ILE A 298 1.91 -22.02 -7.05
CA ILE A 298 1.89 -21.69 -8.47
C ILE A 298 3.25 -22.03 -9.06
N GLY A 299 3.25 -22.81 -10.14
CA GLY A 299 4.47 -23.15 -10.86
C GLY A 299 5.06 -21.93 -11.58
N VAL A 300 6.39 -21.80 -11.65
CA VAL A 300 7.04 -20.81 -12.52
C VAL A 300 6.49 -20.95 -13.96
N GLY A 301 6.06 -19.84 -14.56
CA GLY A 301 5.43 -19.82 -15.88
C GLY A 301 3.97 -20.29 -15.94
N GLN A 302 3.36 -20.74 -14.83
CA GLN A 302 1.92 -21.05 -14.78
C GLN A 302 1.11 -19.79 -14.48
N THR A 303 0.04 -19.55 -15.24
CA THR A 303 -0.79 -18.36 -15.04
C THR A 303 -1.82 -18.58 -13.94
N PHE A 304 -1.70 -17.82 -12.86
CA PHE A 304 -2.72 -17.66 -11.83
C PHE A 304 -3.82 -16.72 -12.31
N LEU A 305 -5.07 -17.16 -12.15
CA LEU A 305 -6.28 -16.40 -12.43
C LEU A 305 -7.19 -16.48 -11.20
N SER A 306 -7.60 -15.33 -10.68
CA SER A 306 -8.52 -15.25 -9.54
C SER A 306 -9.36 -13.97 -9.60
N GLN A 307 -10.27 -13.81 -8.66
CA GLN A 307 -11.10 -12.62 -8.50
C GLN A 307 -11.08 -12.20 -7.04
N ILE A 308 -10.95 -10.90 -6.79
CA ILE A 308 -11.11 -10.32 -5.46
C ILE A 308 -12.40 -9.51 -5.42
N PHE A 309 -13.24 -9.78 -4.43
CA PHE A 309 -14.59 -9.24 -4.34
C PHE A 309 -14.69 -8.21 -3.21
N ALA A 310 -15.55 -7.21 -3.40
CA ALA A 310 -15.90 -6.23 -2.38
C ALA A 310 -17.42 -6.17 -2.20
N VAL A 311 -17.86 -6.21 -0.96
CA VAL A 311 -19.26 -6.01 -0.56
C VAL A 311 -19.46 -4.55 -0.14
N ASN A 312 -20.50 -3.94 -0.68
CA ASN A 312 -21.00 -2.64 -0.27
C ASN A 312 -22.26 -2.83 0.58
N TYR A 313 -22.13 -2.59 1.89
CA TYR A 313 -23.24 -2.59 2.83
C TYR A 313 -24.03 -1.27 2.84
N CYS A 314 -23.51 -0.23 2.18
CA CYS A 314 -24.10 1.08 2.19
C CYS A 314 -25.18 1.23 1.11
N PRO A 315 -26.34 1.85 1.44
CA PRO A 315 -27.41 2.05 0.46
C PRO A 315 -27.01 3.07 -0.61
N SER A 316 -27.71 3.01 -1.74
CA SER A 316 -27.63 4.02 -2.80
C SER A 316 -27.81 5.44 -2.24
N PRO A 317 -27.00 6.44 -2.66
CA PRO A 317 -26.11 6.44 -3.81
C PRO A 317 -24.63 6.11 -3.51
N VAL A 318 -24.32 5.47 -2.36
CA VAL A 318 -22.94 5.06 -2.06
C VAL A 318 -22.56 3.85 -2.91
N VAL A 319 -21.38 3.88 -3.51
CA VAL A 319 -20.84 2.85 -4.41
C VAL A 319 -19.36 2.62 -4.11
N ILE A 320 -18.85 1.40 -4.34
CA ILE A 320 -17.41 1.16 -4.36
C ILE A 320 -16.81 1.91 -5.55
N GLN A 321 -15.83 2.77 -5.30
CA GLN A 321 -15.05 3.44 -6.35
C GLN A 321 -13.89 2.58 -6.81
N ASP A 322 -13.23 1.87 -5.90
CA ASP A 322 -12.14 0.97 -6.25
C ASP A 322 -11.90 -0.16 -5.23
N ILE A 323 -11.25 -1.21 -5.69
CA ILE A 323 -10.53 -2.19 -4.86
C ILE A 323 -9.05 -1.91 -5.09
N ALA A 324 -8.47 -1.05 -4.25
CA ALA A 324 -7.05 -0.73 -4.32
C ALA A 324 -6.24 -1.94 -3.82
N THR A 325 -5.03 -2.11 -4.36
CA THR A 325 -4.20 -3.29 -4.11
C THR A 325 -2.75 -2.90 -3.86
N LEU A 326 -2.06 -3.74 -3.09
CA LEU A 326 -0.62 -3.71 -2.93
C LEU A 326 -0.10 -5.13 -3.21
N SER A 327 0.73 -5.26 -4.24
CA SER A 327 1.15 -6.53 -4.83
C SER A 327 2.62 -6.50 -5.26
N PHE A 328 3.06 -7.60 -5.83
CA PHE A 328 4.41 -7.81 -6.38
C PHE A 328 4.43 -7.61 -7.90
N THR A 329 5.63 -7.64 -8.47
CA THR A 329 5.87 -7.37 -9.89
C THR A 329 5.09 -8.32 -10.82
N ASN A 330 4.62 -7.74 -11.94
CA ASN A 330 3.90 -8.39 -13.05
C ASN A 330 2.48 -8.90 -12.75
N MET A 331 1.90 -8.59 -11.57
CA MET A 331 0.52 -8.95 -11.25
C MET A 331 -0.47 -7.91 -11.81
N ILE A 332 -1.27 -8.31 -12.80
CA ILE A 332 -2.24 -7.44 -13.48
C ILE A 332 -3.58 -7.44 -12.74
N LYS A 333 -4.12 -6.23 -12.52
CA LYS A 333 -5.46 -6.01 -11.98
C LYS A 333 -6.39 -5.54 -13.10
N GLY A 334 -7.52 -6.23 -13.26
CA GLY A 334 -8.60 -5.78 -14.14
C GLY A 334 -9.28 -4.52 -13.60
N ASN A 335 -10.09 -3.89 -14.46
CA ASN A 335 -10.97 -2.79 -14.04
C ASN A 335 -11.96 -3.28 -12.97
N LEU A 336 -12.43 -2.38 -12.11
CA LEU A 336 -13.52 -2.67 -11.19
C LEU A 336 -14.80 -3.00 -11.98
N VAL A 337 -15.39 -4.16 -11.69
CA VAL A 337 -16.67 -4.59 -12.27
C VAL A 337 -17.74 -4.49 -11.20
N ASN A 338 -18.84 -3.81 -11.50
CA ASN A 338 -20.05 -3.83 -10.69
C ASN A 338 -20.93 -5.02 -11.10
N VAL A 339 -21.28 -5.87 -10.14
CA VAL A 339 -22.22 -7.00 -10.36
C VAL A 339 -23.65 -6.56 -10.06
N ASN A 340 -23.84 -5.84 -8.96
CA ASN A 340 -25.09 -5.23 -8.51
C ASN A 340 -24.78 -4.14 -7.47
N SER A 341 -25.78 -3.48 -6.88
CA SER A 341 -25.60 -2.40 -5.89
C SER A 341 -24.67 -2.73 -4.71
N SER A 342 -24.55 -4.01 -4.35
CA SER A 342 -23.87 -4.49 -3.15
C SER A 342 -22.63 -5.35 -3.42
N LEU A 343 -22.31 -5.70 -4.67
CA LEU A 343 -21.19 -6.58 -5.00
C LEU A 343 -20.38 -6.07 -6.19
N TYR A 344 -19.07 -6.00 -6.00
CA TYR A 344 -18.07 -5.57 -6.96
C TYR A 344 -16.90 -6.56 -6.99
N TYR A 345 -16.12 -6.59 -8.07
CA TYR A 345 -14.87 -7.37 -8.11
C TYR A 345 -13.80 -6.76 -9.02
N LYS A 346 -12.55 -7.20 -8.83
CA LYS A 346 -11.46 -7.09 -9.82
C LYS A 346 -10.94 -8.48 -10.19
N ASN A 347 -10.64 -8.68 -11.47
CA ASN A 347 -9.89 -9.85 -11.93
C ASN A 347 -8.40 -9.70 -11.59
N LEU A 348 -7.78 -10.80 -11.17
CA LEU A 348 -6.35 -10.90 -10.88
C LEU A 348 -5.70 -11.87 -11.86
N THR A 349 -4.67 -11.43 -12.56
CA THR A 349 -3.90 -12.26 -13.51
C THR A 349 -2.42 -12.13 -13.24
N TRP A 350 -1.71 -13.25 -13.10
CA TRP A 350 -0.27 -13.24 -12.86
C TRP A 350 0.43 -14.49 -13.38
N THR A 351 1.67 -14.35 -13.84
CA THR A 351 2.52 -15.47 -14.25
C THR A 351 3.89 -15.28 -13.60
N PRO A 352 4.25 -16.06 -12.55
CA PRO A 352 5.51 -15.88 -11.83
C PRO A 352 6.73 -16.28 -12.66
N THR A 353 7.82 -15.59 -12.41
CA THR A 353 9.17 -15.91 -12.91
C THR A 353 10.00 -16.66 -11.85
N SER A 354 11.12 -17.26 -12.25
CA SER A 354 12.05 -17.90 -11.30
C SER A 354 12.68 -16.92 -10.29
N ALA A 355 12.70 -15.62 -10.59
CA ALA A 355 13.13 -14.58 -9.65
C ALA A 355 12.12 -14.36 -8.49
N GLN A 356 10.91 -14.91 -8.60
CA GLN A 356 9.82 -14.75 -7.64
C GLN A 356 9.57 -16.00 -6.78
N LEU A 357 10.49 -16.97 -6.77
CA LEU A 357 10.42 -18.20 -5.97
C LEU A 357 10.17 -17.93 -4.47
N GLY A 358 9.37 -18.80 -3.85
CA GLY A 358 8.94 -18.68 -2.45
C GLY A 358 7.64 -17.87 -2.29
N TYR A 359 7.39 -17.40 -1.06
CA TYR A 359 6.18 -16.65 -0.75
C TYR A 359 6.15 -15.26 -1.38
N GLN A 360 4.97 -14.92 -1.90
CA GLN A 360 4.58 -13.62 -2.41
C GLN A 360 3.30 -13.19 -1.67
N VAL A 361 3.24 -11.94 -1.21
CA VAL A 361 2.10 -11.42 -0.43
C VAL A 361 1.37 -10.37 -1.26
N MET A 362 0.05 -10.47 -1.32
CA MET A 362 -0.82 -9.44 -1.89
C MET A 362 -1.81 -8.97 -0.83
N CYS A 363 -2.05 -7.65 -0.78
CA CYS A 363 -3.05 -7.02 0.07
C CYS A 363 -4.04 -6.20 -0.78
N ALA A 364 -5.25 -5.98 -0.26
CA ALA A 364 -6.28 -5.17 -0.89
C ALA A 364 -7.23 -4.53 0.13
N MET A 365 -7.83 -3.41 -0.28
CA MET A 365 -8.92 -2.73 0.44
C MET A 365 -9.94 -2.17 -0.54
N ALA A 366 -11.21 -2.20 -0.18
CA ALA A 366 -12.29 -1.57 -0.92
C ALA A 366 -12.51 -0.15 -0.41
N PHE A 367 -12.67 0.82 -1.32
CA PHE A 367 -12.95 2.23 -1.02
C PHE A 367 -14.28 2.66 -1.64
N ASP A 368 -15.13 3.34 -0.88
CA ASP A 368 -16.43 3.83 -1.33
C ASP A 368 -16.43 5.31 -1.77
N SER A 369 -17.55 5.77 -2.35
CA SER A 369 -17.74 7.15 -2.83
C SER A 369 -17.93 8.21 -1.72
N LYS A 370 -17.61 7.84 -0.47
CA LYS A 370 -17.55 8.69 0.73
C LYS A 370 -16.24 8.53 1.49
N ASN A 371 -15.23 7.90 0.88
CA ASN A 371 -13.92 7.60 1.44
C ASN A 371 -13.96 6.66 2.67
N SER A 372 -15.08 5.96 2.89
CA SER A 372 -15.11 4.81 3.79
C SER A 372 -14.35 3.65 3.15
N GLN A 373 -13.69 2.84 3.97
CA GLN A 373 -12.80 1.78 3.49
C GLN A 373 -12.98 0.49 4.30
N SER A 374 -12.67 -0.65 3.66
CA SER A 374 -12.56 -1.93 4.37
C SER A 374 -11.32 -1.98 5.26
N ALA A 375 -11.27 -3.00 6.13
CA ALA A 375 -9.98 -3.47 6.65
C ALA A 375 -9.07 -3.94 5.50
N GLN A 376 -7.75 -3.91 5.71
CA GLN A 376 -6.79 -4.49 4.78
C GLN A 376 -6.83 -6.02 4.86
N TYR A 377 -7.23 -6.65 3.76
CA TYR A 377 -7.18 -8.11 3.61
C TYR A 377 -5.91 -8.48 2.84
N CYS A 378 -5.15 -9.46 3.34
CA CYS A 378 -3.92 -9.94 2.70
C CYS A 378 -3.92 -11.47 2.56
N PHE A 379 -3.37 -11.97 1.46
CA PHE A 379 -3.23 -13.40 1.19
C PHE A 379 -1.85 -13.74 0.62
N LYS A 380 -1.47 -15.02 0.72
CA LYS A 380 -0.16 -15.54 0.33
C LYS A 380 -0.25 -16.47 -0.88
N LEU A 381 0.61 -16.23 -1.86
CA LEU A 381 0.87 -17.14 -2.98
C LEU A 381 2.28 -17.72 -2.81
N PHE A 382 2.50 -18.97 -3.21
CA PHE A 382 3.81 -19.63 -3.12
C PHE A 382 4.30 -20.05 -4.50
N VAL A 383 5.40 -19.45 -4.97
CA VAL A 383 6.00 -19.78 -6.26
C VAL A 383 6.98 -20.92 -6.08
N THR A 384 6.84 -21.94 -6.91
CA THR A 384 7.68 -23.14 -6.89
C THR A 384 8.07 -23.55 -8.31
N ASP A 385 9.23 -24.20 -8.46
CA ASP A 385 9.62 -24.89 -9.69
C ASP A 385 8.91 -26.25 -9.84
N ASN A 386 8.42 -26.82 -8.74
CA ASN A 386 7.63 -28.04 -8.68
C ASN A 386 6.25 -27.80 -8.02
N PRO A 387 5.19 -27.50 -8.81
CA PRO A 387 3.85 -27.23 -8.29
C PRO A 387 3.13 -28.44 -7.69
N ILE A 388 3.70 -29.65 -7.76
CA ILE A 388 3.13 -30.86 -7.15
C ILE A 388 3.38 -30.89 -5.63
N CYS A 389 4.43 -30.23 -5.17
CA CYS A 389 4.74 -30.02 -3.75
C CYS A 389 4.22 -28.64 -3.31
N ALA A 390 2.89 -28.56 -3.18
CA ALA A 390 2.20 -27.31 -2.93
C ALA A 390 2.24 -26.94 -1.42
N CYS A 391 3.02 -25.91 -1.10
CA CYS A 391 3.13 -25.24 0.21
C CYS A 391 4.04 -25.93 1.25
N PRO A 392 4.98 -25.17 1.89
CA PRO A 392 5.77 -25.66 3.01
C PRO A 392 4.91 -26.20 4.16
N GLY A 393 5.18 -27.44 4.58
CA GLY A 393 4.46 -28.13 5.66
C GLY A 393 3.41 -29.14 5.20
N GLU A 394 2.93 -29.06 3.95
CA GLU A 394 1.98 -30.03 3.39
C GLU A 394 2.71 -31.24 2.77
N PRO A 395 2.21 -32.47 2.94
CA PRO A 395 2.83 -33.67 2.38
C PRO A 395 2.64 -33.74 0.85
N CYS A 396 3.72 -33.71 0.09
CA CYS A 396 3.65 -33.92 -1.36
C CYS A 396 2.99 -35.27 -1.69
N LEU A 397 1.99 -35.26 -2.56
CA LEU A 397 1.45 -36.49 -3.15
C LEU A 397 2.49 -37.12 -4.08
N THR A 398 3.22 -38.11 -3.58
CA THR A 398 4.10 -38.94 -4.41
C THR A 398 3.26 -39.79 -5.35
N THR A 399 3.17 -39.39 -6.61
CA THR A 399 2.67 -40.23 -7.70
C THR A 399 3.68 -41.34 -8.00
N THR A 400 3.65 -42.41 -7.22
CA THR A 400 4.22 -43.70 -7.64
C THR A 400 3.46 -44.16 -8.88
N SER A 401 4.09 -44.03 -10.05
CA SER A 401 3.65 -44.62 -11.30
C SER A 401 3.83 -46.14 -11.24
N THR A 402 2.92 -46.82 -10.55
CA THR A 402 2.82 -48.28 -10.58
C THR A 402 2.34 -48.72 -11.96
N THR A 403 3.28 -48.99 -12.85
CA THR A 403 3.04 -49.69 -14.11
C THR A 403 2.55 -51.11 -13.79
N SER A 404 1.25 -51.30 -13.72
CA SER A 404 0.65 -52.62 -13.48
C SER A 404 0.70 -53.45 -14.77
N THR A 405 1.79 -54.20 -14.95
CA THR A 405 1.85 -55.27 -15.95
C THR A 405 0.86 -56.37 -15.55
N SER A 406 -0.20 -56.58 -16.33
CA SER A 406 -1.17 -57.64 -16.06
C SER A 406 -0.58 -59.01 -16.36
N GLU A 407 -0.07 -59.70 -15.34
CA GLU A 407 0.17 -61.15 -15.41
C GLU A 407 -1.10 -61.91 -15.04
N THR A 408 -1.63 -62.66 -16.02
CA THR A 408 -2.81 -63.49 -15.88
C THR A 408 -2.45 -64.79 -15.15
N THR A 409 -2.71 -64.87 -13.84
CA THR A 409 -2.54 -66.11 -13.09
C THR A 409 -3.90 -66.73 -12.75
N THR A 410 -4.29 -67.75 -13.51
CA THR A 410 -5.49 -68.55 -13.27
C THR A 410 -5.28 -69.49 -12.08
N THR A 411 -6.10 -69.39 -11.04
CA THR A 411 -6.16 -70.40 -9.97
C THR A 411 -7.61 -70.72 -9.59
N SER A 412 -7.86 -72.00 -9.32
CA SER A 412 -9.17 -72.64 -9.34
C SER A 412 -10.03 -72.45 -8.08
N ILE A 413 -11.33 -72.53 -8.31
CA ILE A 413 -12.44 -72.48 -7.34
C ILE A 413 -12.33 -73.57 -6.26
N LEU A 414 -12.67 -73.24 -5.01
CA LEU A 414 -13.45 -74.17 -4.17
C LEU A 414 -14.50 -73.39 -3.35
N SER A 415 -15.74 -73.83 -3.46
CA SER A 415 -16.92 -73.19 -2.86
C SER A 415 -17.31 -73.85 -1.54
N THR A 416 -17.85 -73.08 -0.60
CA THR A 416 -18.78 -73.60 0.42
C THR A 416 -19.89 -72.61 0.68
N SER A 417 -21.12 -73.11 0.67
CA SER A 417 -22.37 -72.36 0.69
C SER A 417 -23.00 -72.29 2.08
N THR A 418 -23.77 -71.23 2.35
CA THR A 418 -25.14 -71.37 2.91
C THR A 418 -25.98 -70.09 2.82
N SER A 419 -27.17 -70.22 2.19
CA SER A 419 -28.50 -69.70 2.61
C SER A 419 -28.71 -68.21 2.95
N THR A 420 -29.78 -67.51 2.52
CA THR A 420 -30.98 -67.86 1.71
C THR A 420 -31.77 -66.59 1.39
N SER A 421 -32.42 -66.51 0.20
CA SER A 421 -33.62 -65.68 -0.09
C SER A 421 -33.47 -64.14 0.02
N ALA A 422 -34.23 -63.24 -0.61
CA ALA A 422 -35.23 -63.19 -1.71
C ALA A 422 -35.51 -61.67 -1.96
N THR A 423 -35.86 -61.12 -3.13
CA THR A 423 -36.09 -61.58 -4.52
C THR A 423 -35.79 -60.40 -5.48
N SER A 424 -35.68 -60.63 -6.79
CA SER A 424 -35.41 -59.62 -7.82
C SER A 424 -36.56 -58.64 -8.13
N THR A 425 -36.20 -57.43 -8.57
CA THR A 425 -36.92 -56.75 -9.67
C THR A 425 -35.96 -55.86 -10.46
N ILE A 426 -35.95 -56.04 -11.78
CA ILE A 426 -35.18 -55.25 -12.74
C ILE A 426 -36.14 -54.23 -13.37
N PHE A 427 -35.74 -52.96 -13.40
CA PHE A 427 -36.31 -51.99 -14.34
C PHE A 427 -35.19 -51.43 -15.22
N THR A 428 -35.16 -51.87 -16.47
CA THR A 428 -34.33 -51.31 -17.53
C THR A 428 -35.09 -50.19 -18.24
N SER A 429 -34.57 -48.96 -18.18
CA SER A 429 -34.86 -47.93 -19.17
C SER A 429 -33.54 -47.48 -19.82
N THR A 430 -33.44 -47.68 -21.13
CA THR A 430 -32.25 -47.38 -21.93
C THR A 430 -32.37 -46.01 -22.58
N THR A 431 -31.40 -45.12 -22.36
CA THR A 431 -31.07 -44.05 -23.31
C THR A 431 -29.59 -43.67 -23.24
N SER A 432 -28.97 -43.65 -24.42
CA SER A 432 -27.64 -43.22 -24.85
C SER A 432 -26.64 -42.65 -23.82
N ALA A 433 -25.46 -43.28 -23.78
CA ALA A 433 -24.30 -42.78 -23.04
C ALA A 433 -23.59 -41.62 -23.77
N THR A 434 -23.10 -40.67 -22.98
CA THR A 434 -21.95 -39.82 -23.33
C THR A 434 -21.02 -39.84 -22.12
N THR A 435 -19.77 -40.23 -22.32
CA THR A 435 -18.85 -40.58 -21.23
C THR A 435 -18.33 -39.34 -20.51
N THR A 436 -18.79 -39.11 -19.28
CA THR A 436 -18.21 -38.12 -18.36
C THR A 436 -17.61 -38.84 -17.17
N THR A 437 -16.28 -38.78 -17.02
CA THR A 437 -15.56 -39.45 -15.93
C THR A 437 -15.71 -38.67 -14.63
N THR A 438 -16.72 -38.99 -13.83
CA THR A 438 -16.92 -38.40 -12.49
C THR A 438 -16.25 -39.27 -11.43
N THR A 439 -15.16 -38.77 -10.83
CA THR A 439 -14.51 -39.42 -9.68
C THR A 439 -15.23 -39.06 -8.39
N THR A 440 -16.06 -39.96 -7.88
CA THR A 440 -16.72 -39.82 -6.57
C THR A 440 -15.80 -40.31 -5.46
N TYR A 441 -15.34 -39.41 -4.59
CA TYR A 441 -14.65 -39.78 -3.35
C TYR A 441 -15.67 -40.15 -2.26
N MET A 442 -15.57 -41.36 -1.71
CA MET A 442 -16.25 -41.69 -0.44
C MET A 442 -15.30 -41.37 0.73
N VAL A 443 -15.64 -40.33 1.49
CA VAL A 443 -14.98 -40.03 2.76
C VAL A 443 -15.65 -40.84 3.87
N LEU A 444 -14.91 -41.77 4.48
CA LEU A 444 -15.31 -42.35 5.77
C LEU A 444 -15.07 -41.30 6.88
N LEU A 445 -16.16 -40.79 7.46
CA LEU A 445 -16.10 -39.99 8.68
C LEU A 445 -15.92 -40.90 9.91
N PRO A 446 -14.92 -40.68 10.77
CA PRO A 446 -14.87 -41.31 12.08
C PRO A 446 -15.94 -40.68 12.99
N THR A 447 -16.91 -41.47 13.43
CA THR A 447 -17.92 -41.02 14.40
C THR A 447 -17.32 -40.94 15.81
N THR A 448 -17.05 -39.73 16.29
CA THR A 448 -16.78 -39.46 17.71
C THR A 448 -18.03 -38.89 18.38
N SER A 449 -18.58 -39.63 19.34
CA SER A 449 -19.73 -39.21 20.14
C SER A 449 -19.30 -38.26 21.25
N VAL A 450 -19.64 -36.97 21.15
CA VAL A 450 -19.45 -36.00 22.23
C VAL A 450 -20.67 -36.02 23.15
N THR A 451 -20.46 -36.41 24.40
CA THR A 451 -21.51 -36.36 25.45
C THR A 451 -21.61 -34.94 26.00
N MET A 452 -22.74 -34.28 25.81
CA MET A 452 -22.98 -32.95 26.37
C MET A 452 -23.35 -33.03 27.86
N THR A 453 -22.41 -32.69 28.74
CA THR A 453 -22.70 -32.36 30.15
C THR A 453 -22.93 -30.86 30.29
N THR A 454 -24.18 -30.44 30.48
CA THR A 454 -24.53 -29.06 30.81
C THR A 454 -24.29 -28.79 32.30
N GLU A 455 -23.34 -27.91 32.62
CA GLU A 455 -23.11 -27.44 33.99
C GLU A 455 -23.63 -26.00 34.14
N THR A 456 -24.72 -25.83 34.90
CA THR A 456 -25.38 -24.54 35.13
C THR A 456 -24.73 -23.82 36.32
N THR A 457 -24.06 -22.69 36.06
CA THR A 457 -23.60 -21.77 37.12
C THR A 457 -24.36 -20.44 37.07
N SER A 458 -25.28 -20.26 38.01
CA SER A 458 -25.97 -18.98 38.22
C SER A 458 -25.10 -18.04 39.04
N THR A 459 -24.83 -16.82 38.54
CA THR A 459 -24.33 -15.73 39.39
C THR A 459 -25.16 -14.46 39.19
N THR A 460 -25.79 -14.04 40.28
CA THR A 460 -26.62 -12.84 40.39
C THR A 460 -25.79 -11.57 40.19
N ARG A 461 -26.30 -10.58 39.43
CA ARG A 461 -25.81 -9.19 39.51
C ARG A 461 -26.94 -8.21 39.75
N THR A 462 -26.74 -7.39 40.78
CA THR A 462 -27.71 -6.46 41.34
C THR A 462 -27.83 -5.18 40.51
N THR A 463 -29.05 -4.70 40.37
CA THR A 463 -29.38 -3.40 39.77
C THR A 463 -28.86 -2.25 40.63
N ALA A 464 -28.23 -1.24 40.03
CA ALA A 464 -27.98 0.06 40.66
C ALA A 464 -28.39 1.17 39.68
N ILE A 465 -29.49 1.86 40.00
CA ILE A 465 -29.96 3.06 39.31
C ILE A 465 -29.52 4.26 40.15
N THR A 466 -28.83 5.23 39.55
CA THR A 466 -28.62 6.54 40.17
C THR A 466 -28.77 7.63 39.12
N SER A 467 -29.67 8.57 39.38
CA SER A 467 -29.93 9.76 38.56
C SER A 467 -29.51 11.02 39.32
N THR A 468 -29.00 12.03 38.62
CA THR A 468 -29.08 13.45 39.05
C THR A 468 -28.90 14.39 37.85
N ILE A 469 -29.32 15.65 38.01
CA ILE A 469 -29.64 16.62 36.94
C ILE A 469 -28.98 17.99 37.24
N SER A 470 -28.86 18.86 36.21
CA SER A 470 -28.55 20.33 36.26
C SER A 470 -27.07 20.74 36.43
N SER A 471 -26.59 21.89 35.92
CA SER A 471 -27.13 22.86 34.93
C SER A 471 -26.12 23.99 34.57
N ILE A 472 -26.19 24.55 33.35
CA ILE A 472 -25.87 25.96 32.95
C ILE A 472 -24.41 26.48 33.10
N PHE A 473 -23.81 26.95 31.99
CA PHE A 473 -23.48 28.39 31.77
C PHE A 473 -23.02 28.66 30.31
N MET A 474 -23.48 29.78 29.73
CA MET A 474 -22.99 30.32 28.46
C MET A 474 -22.04 31.51 28.73
N THR A 475 -20.98 31.65 27.92
CA THR A 475 -20.29 32.94 27.71
C THR A 475 -19.80 33.08 26.28
N ASN A 476 -20.37 34.03 25.53
CA ASN A 476 -19.81 34.53 24.28
C ASN A 476 -18.76 35.62 24.58
N THR A 477 -17.67 35.64 23.82
CA THR A 477 -16.76 36.80 23.75
C THR A 477 -16.36 37.08 22.31
N THR A 478 -17.03 38.05 21.69
CA THR A 478 -16.57 38.74 20.48
C THR A 478 -15.55 39.81 20.85
N SER A 479 -14.50 39.97 20.06
CA SER A 479 -13.65 41.17 20.09
C SER A 479 -13.59 41.82 18.71
N THR A 480 -13.57 43.15 18.69
CA THR A 480 -13.48 43.97 17.48
C THR A 480 -12.39 45.02 17.66
N THR A 481 -11.59 45.24 16.63
CA THR A 481 -10.62 46.36 16.57
C THR A 481 -10.70 47.04 15.20
N LYS A 482 -10.52 48.37 15.20
CA LYS A 482 -10.81 49.25 14.07
C LYS A 482 -9.57 49.60 13.23
N SER A 483 -9.83 49.80 11.94
CA SER A 483 -9.14 50.62 10.93
C SER A 483 -7.98 51.56 11.34
N LYS A 484 -6.98 51.67 10.45
CA LYS A 484 -6.23 52.90 10.17
C LYS A 484 -5.92 53.05 8.67
N GLU A 485 -5.63 54.28 8.25
CA GLU A 485 -5.75 54.77 6.87
C GLU A 485 -4.48 54.64 6.01
N ASN A 486 -4.69 54.82 4.70
CA ASN A 486 -3.72 54.79 3.61
C ASN A 486 -2.86 56.08 3.51
N PRO A 487 -1.64 56.02 2.96
CA PRO A 487 -1.11 57.16 2.22
C PRO A 487 -0.43 56.82 0.88
N LYS A 488 -1.05 57.34 -0.20
CA LYS A 488 -0.45 57.90 -1.43
C LYS A 488 0.57 57.08 -2.23
N GLU A 489 0.02 56.51 -3.30
CA GLU A 489 0.56 56.37 -4.66
C GLU A 489 1.68 57.35 -5.05
N LYS A 490 2.70 56.82 -5.75
CA LYS A 490 3.78 57.56 -6.41
C LYS A 490 4.32 56.68 -7.54
N ASP A 491 4.47 57.23 -8.75
CA ASP A 491 4.84 56.47 -9.94
C ASP A 491 6.34 56.14 -10.02
N TRP A 492 6.67 55.04 -10.71
CA TRP A 492 8.04 54.60 -10.97
C TRP A 492 8.25 54.15 -12.43
N PRO A 493 9.27 54.63 -13.18
CA PRO A 493 9.32 54.49 -14.64
C PRO A 493 10.02 53.21 -15.19
N TRP A 494 10.27 52.19 -14.37
CA TRP A 494 11.12 51.04 -14.75
C TRP A 494 10.37 49.86 -15.40
N ILE A 495 9.05 49.98 -15.61
CA ILE A 495 8.18 48.88 -16.03
C ILE A 495 8.33 48.52 -17.52
N GLU A 496 8.62 49.48 -18.40
CA GLU A 496 8.72 49.21 -19.86
C GLU A 496 9.93 48.32 -20.22
N SER A 497 11.02 48.36 -19.45
CA SER A 497 12.23 47.56 -19.73
C SER A 497 12.07 46.06 -19.46
N ILE A 498 11.06 45.64 -18.69
CA ILE A 498 10.79 44.23 -18.39
C ILE A 498 10.01 43.56 -19.54
N PHE A 499 9.11 44.31 -20.19
CA PHE A 499 8.27 43.79 -21.27
C PHE A 499 9.05 43.31 -22.51
N THR A 500 10.17 43.97 -22.83
CA THR A 500 10.99 43.62 -24.02
C THR A 500 11.81 42.33 -23.84
N ILE A 501 12.01 41.86 -22.61
CA ILE A 501 12.82 40.66 -22.32
C ILE A 501 11.97 39.38 -22.36
N LEU A 502 10.67 39.48 -22.06
CA LEU A 502 9.76 38.33 -21.95
C LEU A 502 9.36 37.68 -23.28
N THR A 503 9.64 38.30 -24.43
CA THR A 503 9.26 37.76 -25.74
C THR A 503 10.29 36.82 -26.37
N SER A 504 11.51 36.71 -25.82
CA SER A 504 12.61 35.90 -26.39
C SER A 504 12.81 34.53 -25.70
N ALA A 505 12.09 34.25 -24.62
CA ALA A 505 12.13 32.96 -23.91
C ALA A 505 10.70 32.48 -23.61
N GLY A 506 10.15 31.65 -24.51
CA GLY A 506 8.79 31.13 -24.40
C GLY A 506 8.62 30.17 -23.23
N ILE A 507 8.30 30.70 -22.05
CA ILE A 507 7.90 29.93 -20.85
C ILE A 507 6.67 30.61 -20.21
N ILE A 508 5.65 29.80 -19.94
CA ILE A 508 4.34 30.25 -19.45
C ILE A 508 4.42 30.53 -17.94
N VAL A 509 4.27 31.79 -17.53
CA VAL A 509 4.15 32.21 -16.11
C VAL A 509 2.94 33.15 -15.95
N LEU A 510 1.73 32.58 -16.04
CA LEU A 510 0.47 33.34 -16.02
C LEU A 510 -0.33 33.25 -14.69
N CYS A 511 -0.14 32.21 -13.89
CA CYS A 511 -0.98 31.98 -12.69
C CYS A 511 -0.69 32.93 -11.52
N PHE A 512 0.58 33.28 -11.25
CA PHE A 512 0.93 34.06 -10.05
C PHE A 512 0.67 35.56 -10.18
N PHE A 513 0.89 36.16 -11.36
CA PHE A 513 0.72 37.61 -11.54
C PHE A 513 -0.75 38.06 -11.41
N CYS A 514 -1.70 37.25 -11.88
CA CYS A 514 -3.12 37.62 -11.88
C CYS A 514 -3.69 37.72 -10.45
N PHE A 515 -3.30 36.82 -9.54
CA PHE A 515 -3.79 36.82 -8.16
C PHE A 515 -3.33 38.05 -7.36
N HIS A 516 -2.10 38.53 -7.60
CA HIS A 516 -1.57 39.71 -6.92
C HIS A 516 -2.16 41.02 -7.46
N TYR A 517 -2.43 41.10 -8.77
CA TYR A 517 -3.03 42.31 -9.38
C TYR A 517 -4.53 42.48 -9.11
N CYS A 518 -5.30 41.38 -8.99
CA CYS A 518 -6.75 41.43 -8.74
C CYS A 518 -7.15 42.08 -7.39
N CYS A 519 -6.24 42.17 -6.41
CA CYS A 519 -6.51 42.87 -5.15
C CYS A 519 -6.44 44.40 -5.25
N SER A 520 -5.91 44.96 -6.34
CA SER A 520 -5.58 46.40 -6.43
C SER A 520 -6.64 47.25 -7.16
N LEU A 521 -7.23 46.74 -8.25
CA LEU A 521 -8.08 47.53 -9.15
C LEU A 521 -9.40 46.82 -9.47
N GLY A 522 -10.52 47.52 -9.20
CA GLY A 522 -11.86 46.92 -9.23
C GLY A 522 -12.42 46.58 -10.61
N ASN A 523 -13.30 45.56 -10.62
CA ASN A 523 -14.15 45.04 -11.71
C ASN A 523 -13.88 45.60 -13.12
N ARG A 524 -13.00 44.94 -13.86
CA ARG A 524 -12.86 45.06 -15.32
C ARG A 524 -12.80 43.67 -15.97
N LEU A 525 -13.29 43.59 -17.20
CA LEU A 525 -13.11 42.46 -18.10
C LEU A 525 -11.78 42.63 -18.85
N TYR A 526 -11.03 41.54 -18.98
CA TYR A 526 -9.82 41.47 -19.79
C TYR A 526 -9.95 40.30 -20.74
N GLY A 527 -9.61 40.53 -22.01
CA GLY A 527 -9.45 39.49 -23.02
C GLY A 527 -8.02 39.56 -23.56
N PHE A 528 -7.43 38.40 -23.78
CA PHE A 528 -6.11 38.26 -24.39
C PHE A 528 -6.18 37.20 -25.49
N GLU A 529 -5.52 37.49 -26.59
CA GLU A 529 -5.43 36.66 -27.78
C GLU A 529 -4.05 36.00 -27.79
N ILE A 530 -4.00 34.70 -28.08
CA ILE A 530 -2.75 33.93 -28.16
C ILE A 530 -2.73 33.30 -29.56
N GLU A 531 -2.02 33.94 -30.48
CA GLU A 531 -1.67 33.31 -31.76
C GLU A 531 -0.60 32.24 -31.52
N ASN A 532 -0.91 31.02 -31.93
CA ASN A 532 0.05 29.92 -32.01
C ASN A 532 -0.38 29.05 -33.21
N GLU A 533 0.57 28.58 -34.03
CA GLU A 533 0.39 28.30 -35.47
C GLU A 533 -0.69 27.25 -35.91
N ASN A 534 -1.50 26.68 -35.01
CA ASN A 534 -2.67 25.87 -35.37
C ASN A 534 -3.89 25.92 -34.41
N ILE A 535 -3.91 26.76 -33.35
CA ILE A 535 -5.07 26.86 -32.43
C ILE A 535 -5.25 28.28 -31.91
N GLU A 536 -6.38 28.92 -32.23
CA GLU A 536 -6.88 30.10 -31.50
C GLU A 536 -7.67 29.67 -30.26
N MET A 537 -7.35 30.22 -29.08
CA MET A 537 -8.10 29.99 -27.85
C MET A 537 -8.36 31.29 -27.08
N PHE A 538 -9.59 31.78 -27.15
CA PHE A 538 -10.04 32.93 -26.38
C PHE A 538 -10.45 32.54 -24.96
N HIS A 539 -9.78 33.13 -23.97
CA HIS A 539 -10.13 33.02 -22.56
C HIS A 539 -10.75 34.33 -22.06
N ILE A 540 -11.96 34.25 -21.53
CA ILE A 540 -12.63 35.38 -20.87
C ILE A 540 -12.64 35.13 -19.37
N ALA A 541 -11.94 36.00 -18.62
CA ALA A 541 -11.95 36.00 -17.18
C ALA A 541 -12.93 37.06 -16.65
N GLN A 542 -13.87 36.66 -15.79
CA GLN A 542 -14.79 37.58 -15.13
C GLN A 542 -14.56 37.53 -13.62
N CYS A 543 -14.18 38.67 -13.04
CA CYS A 543 -13.78 38.78 -11.64
C CYS A 543 -14.61 39.82 -10.89
N ASN A 544 -14.94 39.50 -9.65
CA ASN A 544 -15.45 40.42 -8.64
C ASN A 544 -14.57 40.30 -7.38
N LYS A 545 -14.69 41.25 -6.44
CA LYS A 545 -13.84 41.41 -5.23
C LYS A 545 -13.64 40.19 -4.31
N SER A 546 -14.32 39.07 -4.55
CA SER A 546 -14.24 37.86 -3.74
C SER A 546 -14.21 36.55 -4.56
N ASN A 547 -14.17 36.59 -5.90
CA ASN A 547 -14.01 35.40 -6.76
C ASN A 547 -13.74 35.79 -8.22
N CYS A 548 -12.96 34.96 -8.93
CA CYS A 548 -12.82 34.97 -10.39
C CYS A 548 -13.37 33.66 -10.96
N SER A 549 -14.11 33.74 -12.06
CA SER A 549 -14.53 32.58 -12.86
C SER A 549 -13.99 32.68 -14.28
N PHE A 550 -13.55 31.55 -14.81
CA PHE A 550 -13.04 31.42 -16.18
C PHE A 550 -14.04 30.62 -17.02
N THR A 551 -14.32 31.09 -18.23
CA THR A 551 -15.13 30.37 -19.21
C THR A 551 -14.30 30.18 -20.47
N ASN A 552 -14.05 28.92 -20.83
CA ASN A 552 -13.34 28.58 -22.06
C ASN A 552 -14.34 28.59 -23.22
N ILE A 553 -14.02 29.31 -24.29
CA ILE A 553 -14.83 29.33 -25.52
C ILE A 553 -14.02 28.64 -26.62
N HIS A 554 -14.45 27.45 -27.02
CA HIS A 554 -13.95 26.83 -28.25
C HIS A 554 -14.66 27.44 -29.45
N ILE A 555 -13.90 28.12 -30.31
CA ILE A 555 -14.32 28.48 -31.67
C ILE A 555 -13.79 27.39 -32.59
N ASN A 556 -14.67 26.77 -33.39
CA ASN A 556 -14.28 25.73 -34.33
C ASN A 556 -14.04 26.37 -35.71
N THR A 557 -12.78 26.53 -36.10
CA THR A 557 -12.38 27.17 -37.36
C THR A 557 -12.53 26.22 -38.55
N SER A 558 -13.78 25.97 -38.97
CA SER A 558 -14.09 25.23 -40.20
C SER A 558 -14.78 26.07 -41.30
N ASP A 559 -15.15 27.32 -41.03
CA ASP A 559 -15.94 28.17 -41.93
C ASP A 559 -15.30 29.56 -42.16
N TYR A 560 -14.04 29.61 -42.62
CA TYR A 560 -13.51 30.75 -43.38
C TYR A 560 -12.46 30.30 -44.41
N TRP A 561 -12.83 30.41 -45.69
CA TRP A 561 -11.98 30.55 -46.87
C TRP A 561 -12.38 31.85 -47.58
#